data_AF-A0A1Q6PUL5-F1
#
_entry.id   AF-A0A1Q6PUL5-F1
#
_cell.length_a   1.000
_cell.length_b   1.000
_cell.length_c   1.000
_cell.angle_alpha   90.00
_cell.angle_beta   90.00
_cell.angle_gamma   90.00
#
_symmetry.space_group_name_H-M   'P 1'
#
loop_
_entity.id
_entity.type
_entity.pdbx_description
1 polymer ?
#
loop_
_entity_poly.entity_id
_entity_poly.type
_entity_poly.pdbx_seq_one_letter_code
_entity_poly.pdbx_strand_id
1 'polypeptide(L)'
;MGEHMQMNHYLWSLYLQAGGQTIVERFTAFETGDREKFAAFIRSLMQAYCPDAALIDDVAIDIDDAISALNESEEISKNEELSADKDSNLRNNPDYYEQVANNLWQTLRESLYNEVQDIGKVTDKEIFHVFCDNIVYFSVLDYAESPDMIPYFFPRLYNVLSSIAETFEIKLPELPSRRAYKDRFALYYNLNAILKAYREEQEWSSAELCAFLYDFAPKFVGGTNWVWPKLPEPSAAFVIGAPPDADKWLSRGCKENSFAWQGNPETQPGDVILLYQWTPTSAFTSIWQATAPGFIDPLFWYYRCIYFGRPVYVQPLTFRELRDDPILGKIPLVKAKMQGMNGTALKPSEYNRVLECLDSKGNDTSFLPKLTEHYTAADAEIRIERDVEKQLLEPLLERLGWTRAQYVRQMPLRMGRGSTVYPDYVILPQFTPNYEKGYWIVEAKKSISNDKQLHVDFGQAISYAYRLNASGIMLVAQEGIWLSEKTTDFKKNSYYTWEQMQEDDLFLQVYKVCGNRRRKGIP
;
A
#
# COMPACT_ATOMS: atom_id res chain seq x y z
N MET A 1 -11.63 15.37 -0.59
CA MET A 1 -10.63 16.44 -0.75
C MET A 1 -10.14 16.69 0.67
N GLY A 2 -8.94 16.24 1.00
CA GLY A 2 -8.30 16.65 2.26
C GLY A 2 -7.82 18.08 2.08
N GLU A 3 -8.11 18.96 3.04
CA GLU A 3 -7.54 20.31 3.04
C GLU A 3 -6.04 20.18 3.33
N HIS A 4 -5.20 20.59 2.37
CA HIS A 4 -3.77 20.76 2.60
C HIS A 4 -3.56 21.90 3.60
N MET A 5 -2.82 21.66 4.68
CA MET A 5 -2.67 22.62 5.78
C MET A 5 -1.24 22.62 6.31
N GLN A 6 -0.58 23.77 6.25
CA GLN A 6 0.60 24.00 7.08
C GLN A 6 0.16 24.07 8.54
N MET A 7 0.86 23.37 9.44
CA MET A 7 0.58 23.43 10.86
C MET A 7 0.72 24.88 11.33
N ASN A 8 -0.33 25.45 11.90
CA ASN A 8 -0.29 26.83 12.38
C ASN A 8 -0.14 26.86 13.91
N HIS A 9 0.54 27.89 14.39
CA HIS A 9 0.86 28.06 15.80
C HIS A 9 -0.38 28.03 16.72
N TYR A 10 -1.53 28.49 16.24
CA TYR A 10 -2.77 28.48 17.02
C TYR A 10 -3.27 27.05 17.26
N LEU A 11 -3.30 26.21 16.21
CA LEU A 11 -3.71 24.81 16.33
C LEU A 11 -2.76 24.03 17.22
N TRP A 12 -1.44 24.27 17.10
CA TRP A 12 -0.45 23.67 18.00
C TRP A 12 -0.67 24.08 19.46
N SER A 13 -0.89 25.38 19.71
CA SER A 13 -1.15 25.89 21.06
C SER A 13 -2.39 25.27 21.69
N LEU A 14 -3.47 25.08 20.91
CA LEU A 14 -4.68 24.41 21.38
C LEU A 14 -4.41 22.94 21.74
N TYR A 15 -3.63 22.23 20.93
CA TYR A 15 -3.24 20.85 21.22
C TYR A 15 -2.46 20.76 22.54
N LEU A 16 -1.47 21.63 22.75
CA LEU A 16 -0.69 21.66 23.99
C LEU A 16 -1.59 21.89 25.21
N GLN A 17 -2.52 22.85 25.13
CA GLN A 17 -3.48 23.15 26.19
C GLN A 17 -4.49 22.02 26.45
N ALA A 18 -4.79 21.20 25.45
CA ALA A 18 -5.71 20.07 25.54
C ALA A 18 -5.07 18.77 26.09
N GLY A 19 -3.88 18.85 26.66
CA GLY A 19 -3.15 17.72 27.23
C GLY A 19 -1.93 17.27 26.41
N GLY A 20 -1.72 17.86 25.23
CA GLY A 20 -0.54 17.60 24.39
C GLY A 20 0.78 17.93 25.10
N GLN A 21 0.77 18.88 26.04
CA GLN A 21 1.95 19.22 26.85
C GLN A 21 2.53 18.02 27.61
N THR A 22 1.68 17.12 28.12
CA THR A 22 2.14 15.91 28.83
C THR A 22 2.85 14.92 27.89
N ILE A 23 2.46 14.90 26.62
CA ILE A 23 3.14 14.09 25.59
C ILE A 23 4.55 14.66 25.34
N VAL A 24 4.66 15.98 25.18
CA VAL A 24 5.95 16.68 25.02
C VAL A 24 6.86 16.41 26.22
N GLU A 25 6.34 16.59 27.44
CA GLU A 25 7.07 16.35 28.68
C GLU A 25 7.60 14.92 28.78
N ARG A 26 6.86 13.92 28.28
CA ARG A 26 7.31 12.54 28.29
C ARG A 26 8.48 12.29 27.33
N PHE A 27 8.48 12.90 26.15
CA PHE A 27 9.62 12.85 25.23
C PHE A 27 10.82 13.63 25.78
N THR A 28 10.61 14.80 26.38
CA THR A 28 11.68 15.55 27.07
C THR A 28 12.29 14.76 28.23
N ALA A 29 11.48 14.03 29.00
CA ALA A 29 11.96 13.15 30.05
C ALA A 29 12.87 12.05 29.49
N PHE A 30 12.49 11.44 28.37
CA PHE A 30 13.36 10.46 27.67
C PHE A 30 14.70 11.07 27.25
N GLU A 31 14.68 12.25 26.61
CA GLU A 31 15.88 12.98 26.15
C GLU A 31 16.83 13.35 27.30
N THR A 32 16.30 13.50 28.51
CA THR A 32 17.07 13.84 29.72
C THR A 32 17.46 12.62 30.55
N GLY A 33 17.18 11.41 30.07
CA GLY A 33 17.59 10.14 30.67
C GLY A 33 16.50 9.42 31.48
N ASP A 34 15.31 10.00 31.69
CA ASP A 34 14.18 9.30 32.30
C ASP A 34 13.38 8.50 31.26
N ARG A 35 13.81 7.25 31.11
CA ARG A 35 13.25 6.29 30.15
C ARG A 35 12.23 5.33 30.79
N GLU A 36 11.85 5.52 32.05
CA GLU A 36 10.99 4.56 32.77
C GLU A 36 9.59 4.46 32.13
N LYS A 37 9.10 3.25 31.84
CA LYS A 37 7.77 3.04 31.21
C LYS A 37 7.61 3.68 29.82
N PHE A 38 8.70 4.06 29.13
CA PHE A 38 8.61 4.69 27.81
C PHE A 38 7.97 3.78 26.77
N ALA A 39 8.30 2.48 26.76
CA ALA A 39 7.65 1.50 25.87
C ALA A 39 6.13 1.43 26.07
N ALA A 40 5.67 1.40 27.34
CA ALA A 40 4.23 1.42 27.66
C ALA A 40 3.55 2.72 27.20
N PHE A 41 4.25 3.85 27.29
CA PHE A 41 3.78 5.13 26.76
C PHE A 41 3.64 5.09 25.23
N ILE A 42 4.68 4.67 24.48
CA ILE A 42 4.63 4.60 23.01
C ILE A 42 3.55 3.60 22.56
N ARG A 43 3.42 2.46 23.23
CA ARG A 43 2.31 1.51 23.03
C ARG A 43 0.95 2.20 23.09
N SER A 44 0.73 3.10 24.05
CA SER A 44 -0.55 3.82 24.18
C SER A 44 -0.81 4.80 23.03
N LEU A 45 0.24 5.43 22.49
CA LEU A 45 0.14 6.32 21.33
C LEU A 45 -0.19 5.54 20.06
N MET A 46 0.52 4.43 19.82
CA MET A 46 0.34 3.60 18.63
C MET A 46 -1.08 3.04 18.48
N GLN A 47 -1.78 2.78 19.59
CA GLN A 47 -3.16 2.31 19.57
C GLN A 47 -4.12 3.26 18.83
N ALA A 48 -3.77 4.55 18.69
CA ALA A 48 -4.60 5.51 17.98
C ALA A 48 -4.53 5.37 16.44
N TYR A 49 -3.50 4.74 15.90
CA TYR A 49 -3.26 4.72 14.44
C TYR A 49 -2.76 3.38 13.87
N CYS A 50 -2.37 2.43 14.73
CA CYS A 50 -1.99 1.08 14.34
C CYS A 50 -3.10 0.08 14.72
N PRO A 51 -3.70 -0.63 13.75
CA PRO A 51 -4.73 -1.62 14.04
C PRO A 51 -4.16 -3.01 14.41
N ASP A 52 -2.85 -3.21 14.31
CA ASP A 52 -2.18 -4.48 14.57
C ASP A 52 -1.59 -4.49 15.99
N ALA A 53 -2.34 -5.06 16.93
CA ALA A 53 -1.93 -5.13 18.33
C ALA A 53 -0.63 -5.93 18.54
N ALA A 54 -0.35 -6.94 17.72
CA ALA A 54 0.88 -7.73 17.84
C ALA A 54 2.09 -6.90 17.40
N LEU A 55 1.95 -6.11 16.33
CA LEU A 55 2.97 -5.16 15.93
C LEU A 55 3.24 -4.10 17.00
N ILE A 56 2.21 -3.60 17.67
CA ILE A 56 2.39 -2.66 18.80
C ILE A 56 3.18 -3.33 19.94
N ASP A 57 2.90 -4.61 20.24
CA ASP A 57 3.65 -5.37 21.24
C ASP A 57 5.12 -5.55 20.83
N ASP A 58 5.38 -5.90 19.57
CA ASP A 58 6.75 -6.06 19.03
C ASP A 58 7.53 -4.74 19.14
N VAL A 59 6.93 -3.61 18.77
CA VAL A 59 7.55 -2.28 18.91
C VAL A 59 7.87 -1.95 20.37
N ALA A 60 6.99 -2.29 21.31
CA ALA A 60 7.24 -2.04 22.72
C ALA A 60 8.43 -2.87 23.24
N ILE A 61 8.56 -4.12 22.79
CA ILE A 61 9.71 -4.99 23.12
C ILE A 61 11.01 -4.36 22.60
N ASP A 62 11.05 -3.94 21.33
CA ASP A 62 12.24 -3.32 20.74
C ASP A 62 12.66 -2.04 21.50
N ILE A 63 11.70 -1.26 22.01
CA ILE A 63 11.96 -0.08 22.83
C ILE A 63 12.56 -0.48 24.19
N ASP A 64 12.00 -1.47 24.87
CA ASP A 64 12.51 -1.96 26.16
C ASP A 64 13.92 -2.54 26.03
N ASP A 65 14.21 -3.25 24.93
CA ASP A 65 15.55 -3.77 24.62
C ASP A 65 16.54 -2.63 24.37
N ALA A 66 16.16 -1.59 23.62
CA ALA A 66 17.00 -0.42 23.41
C ALA A 66 17.29 0.35 24.70
N ILE A 67 16.28 0.52 25.57
CA ILE A 67 16.45 1.16 26.88
C ILE A 67 17.37 0.34 27.77
N SER A 68 17.27 -0.99 27.73
CA SER A 68 18.15 -1.89 28.48
C SER A 68 19.61 -1.70 28.03
N ALA A 69 19.87 -1.66 26.73
CA ALA A 69 21.20 -1.41 26.18
C ALA A 69 21.77 -0.02 26.57
N LEU A 70 20.93 1.02 26.57
CA LEU A 70 21.34 2.37 27.02
C LEU A 70 21.72 2.38 28.50
N ASN A 71 20.94 1.72 29.35
CA ASN A 71 21.20 1.65 30.78
C ASN A 71 22.50 0.88 31.07
N GLU A 72 22.75 -0.23 30.38
CA GLU A 72 24.00 -0.99 30.50
C GLU A 72 25.22 -0.14 30.09
N SER A 73 25.12 0.60 28.98
CA SER A 73 26.18 1.51 28.53
C SER A 73 26.46 2.63 29.53
N GLU A 74 25.40 3.23 30.09
CA GLU A 74 25.53 4.26 31.13
C GLU A 74 26.15 3.72 32.42
N GLU A 75 25.83 2.49 32.82
CA GLU A 75 26.46 1.83 33.98
C GLU A 75 27.96 1.56 33.75
N ILE A 76 28.34 1.12 32.55
CA ILE A 76 29.75 0.90 32.18
C ILE A 76 30.51 2.23 32.20
N SER A 77 29.96 3.28 31.58
CA SER A 77 30.58 4.61 31.54
C SER A 77 30.70 5.28 32.91
N LYS A 78 29.82 4.97 33.87
CA LYS A 78 29.95 5.42 35.28
C LYS A 78 31.07 4.70 36.04
N ASN A 79 31.48 3.51 35.57
CA ASN A 79 32.52 2.70 36.19
C ASN A 79 33.92 2.91 35.56
N GLU A 80 34.00 3.48 34.35
CA GLU A 80 35.25 3.85 33.68
C GLU A 80 35.36 5.38 33.60
N GLU A 81 36.38 6.00 34.24
CA GLU A 81 36.70 7.44 34.05
C GLU A 81 37.17 7.68 32.60
N LEU A 82 36.23 7.79 31.65
CA LEU A 82 36.50 8.15 30.27
C LEU A 82 35.90 9.52 29.96
N SER A 83 36.79 10.40 29.50
CA SER A 83 36.53 11.80 29.16
C SER A 83 35.44 11.92 28.09
N ALA A 84 34.25 12.35 28.50
CA ALA A 84 33.19 12.77 27.60
C ALA A 84 33.49 14.18 27.09
N ASP A 85 34.20 14.29 25.97
CA ASP A 85 34.12 15.50 25.15
C ASP A 85 34.58 15.22 23.71
N LYS A 86 33.67 14.68 22.89
CA LYS A 86 33.73 14.76 21.42
C LYS A 86 32.31 14.86 20.89
N ASP A 87 32.12 15.68 19.86
CA ASP A 87 30.95 15.70 18.94
C ASP A 87 29.90 16.81 19.07
N SER A 88 30.17 17.92 19.75
CA SER A 88 29.34 19.14 19.56
C SER A 88 29.52 19.79 18.18
N ASN A 89 30.68 19.60 17.52
CA ASN A 89 30.97 20.18 16.19
C ASN A 89 30.44 19.36 15.00
N LEU A 90 30.00 18.11 15.19
CA LEU A 90 29.54 17.23 14.11
C LEU A 90 28.06 17.41 13.75
N ARG A 91 27.22 17.86 14.70
CA ARG A 91 25.76 18.03 14.51
C ARG A 91 25.39 19.15 13.53
N ASN A 92 26.32 20.07 13.27
CA ASN A 92 26.16 21.16 12.30
C ASN A 92 26.78 20.83 10.92
N ASN A 93 27.28 19.60 10.73
CA ASN A 93 27.82 19.15 9.45
C ASN A 93 26.66 18.86 8.47
N PRO A 94 26.65 19.43 7.25
CA PRO A 94 25.65 19.10 6.22
C PRO A 94 25.52 17.59 5.94
N ASP A 95 26.60 16.84 6.14
CA ASP A 95 26.67 15.40 5.84
C ASP A 95 26.48 14.53 7.10
N TYR A 96 25.98 15.10 8.22
CA TYR A 96 25.84 14.40 9.51
C TYR A 96 25.02 13.10 9.38
N TYR A 97 23.83 13.17 8.79
CA TYR A 97 22.94 12.01 8.63
C TYR A 97 23.55 10.92 7.74
N GLU A 98 24.27 11.31 6.69
CA GLU A 98 24.97 10.37 5.81
C GLU A 98 26.14 9.68 6.55
N GLN A 99 26.87 10.42 7.40
CA GLN A 99 27.97 9.86 8.19
C GLN A 99 27.45 8.86 9.22
N VAL A 100 26.38 9.19 9.95
CA VAL A 100 25.76 8.26 10.91
C VAL A 100 25.28 7.00 10.19
N ALA A 101 24.59 7.15 9.05
CA ALA A 101 24.16 6.02 8.23
C ALA A 101 25.35 5.13 7.80
N ASN A 102 26.42 5.73 7.30
CA ASN A 102 27.60 5.01 6.84
C ASN A 102 28.32 4.29 7.99
N ASN A 103 28.38 4.91 9.17
CA ASN A 103 28.99 4.30 10.35
C ASN A 103 28.19 3.07 10.80
N LEU A 104 26.87 3.21 11.00
CA LEU A 104 26.03 2.06 11.39
C LEU A 104 26.09 0.95 10.32
N TRP A 105 26.09 1.32 9.04
CA TRP A 105 26.26 0.36 7.95
C TRP A 105 27.56 -0.45 8.08
N GLN A 106 28.70 0.20 8.36
CA GLN A 106 29.95 -0.52 8.57
C GLN A 106 29.93 -1.36 9.85
N THR A 107 29.38 -0.85 10.94
CA THR A 107 29.25 -1.61 12.21
C THR A 107 28.45 -2.90 12.02
N LEU A 108 27.30 -2.82 11.35
CA LEU A 108 26.49 -4.01 11.03
C LEU A 108 27.21 -4.98 10.10
N ARG A 109 27.95 -4.45 9.12
CA ARG A 109 28.77 -5.25 8.21
C ARG A 109 29.86 -6.02 8.95
N GLU A 110 30.55 -5.38 9.89
CA GLU A 110 31.59 -5.99 10.71
C GLU A 110 31.01 -7.01 11.68
N SER A 111 29.88 -6.70 12.32
CA SER A 111 29.15 -7.64 13.20
C SER A 111 28.75 -8.91 12.45
N LEU A 112 28.11 -8.79 11.29
CA LEU A 112 27.75 -9.94 10.44
C LEU A 112 28.97 -10.71 9.94
N TYR A 113 30.07 -10.01 9.63
CA TYR A 113 31.32 -10.68 9.27
C TYR A 113 31.86 -11.51 10.42
N ASN A 114 31.80 -10.99 11.65
CA ASN A 114 32.28 -11.71 12.84
C ASN A 114 31.43 -12.94 13.16
N GLU A 115 30.14 -12.93 12.84
CA GLU A 115 29.25 -14.08 13.02
C GLU A 115 29.49 -15.17 11.96
N VAL A 116 29.58 -14.77 10.68
CA VAL A 116 29.57 -15.71 9.56
C VAL A 116 30.99 -16.12 9.11
N GLN A 117 32.01 -15.34 9.49
CA GLN A 117 33.44 -15.52 9.16
C GLN A 117 33.71 -15.70 7.64
N ASP A 118 32.82 -15.17 6.81
CA ASP A 118 32.84 -15.29 5.36
C ASP A 118 32.33 -13.98 4.74
N ILE A 119 33.25 -13.18 4.20
CA ILE A 119 32.94 -11.86 3.65
C ILE A 119 32.03 -11.92 2.42
N GLY A 120 31.97 -13.07 1.72
CA GLY A 120 31.10 -13.28 0.58
C GLY A 120 29.62 -13.40 0.95
N LYS A 121 29.32 -13.68 2.22
CA LYS A 121 27.95 -13.80 2.75
C LYS A 121 27.40 -12.49 3.32
N VAL A 122 28.27 -11.56 3.69
CA VAL A 122 27.87 -10.22 4.16
C VAL A 122 27.47 -9.35 2.96
N THR A 123 26.21 -9.48 2.55
CA THR A 123 25.65 -8.73 1.42
C THR A 123 24.86 -7.51 1.89
N ASP A 124 24.68 -6.52 1.02
CA ASP A 124 23.82 -5.35 1.28
C ASP A 124 22.39 -5.76 1.70
N LYS A 125 21.92 -6.91 1.20
CA LYS A 125 20.62 -7.49 1.55
C LYS A 125 20.58 -7.96 3.01
N GLU A 126 21.63 -8.61 3.50
CA GLU A 126 21.66 -9.12 4.87
C GLU A 126 21.82 -7.99 5.88
N ILE A 127 22.69 -7.02 5.58
CA ILE A 127 22.86 -5.81 6.41
C ILE A 127 21.51 -5.08 6.56
N PHE A 128 20.82 -4.86 5.43
CA PHE A 128 19.50 -4.22 5.47
C PHE A 128 18.46 -5.05 6.22
N HIS A 129 18.50 -6.39 6.13
CA HIS A 129 17.57 -7.25 6.85
C HIS A 129 17.68 -7.04 8.37
N VAL A 130 18.91 -7.07 8.89
CA VAL A 130 19.18 -6.81 10.31
C VAL A 130 18.70 -5.42 10.69
N PHE A 131 19.01 -4.41 9.89
CA PHE A 131 18.59 -3.04 10.16
C PHE A 131 17.05 -2.91 10.18
N CYS A 132 16.35 -3.39 9.16
CA CYS A 132 14.91 -3.18 9.05
C CYS A 132 14.10 -3.97 10.08
N ASP A 133 14.59 -5.14 10.50
CA ASP A 133 13.95 -5.93 11.54
C ASP A 133 14.15 -5.32 12.94
N ASN A 134 15.17 -4.47 13.12
CA ASN A 134 15.51 -3.83 14.39
C ASN A 134 15.49 -2.28 14.28
N ILE A 135 14.75 -1.72 13.33
CA ILE A 135 14.80 -0.27 13.06
C ILE A 135 14.32 0.55 14.25
N VAL A 136 13.31 0.05 14.98
CA VAL A 136 12.82 0.69 16.21
C VAL A 136 13.95 0.76 17.23
N TYR A 137 14.59 -0.38 17.51
CA TYR A 137 15.74 -0.47 18.43
C TYR A 137 16.84 0.55 18.06
N PHE A 138 17.34 0.52 16.81
CA PHE A 138 18.40 1.43 16.38
C PHE A 138 17.99 2.90 16.45
N SER A 139 16.77 3.22 16.02
CA SER A 139 16.28 4.61 16.03
C SER A 139 16.09 5.17 17.44
N VAL A 140 15.76 4.33 18.43
CA VAL A 140 15.66 4.73 19.84
C VAL A 140 17.04 5.01 20.44
N LEU A 141 18.05 4.18 20.10
CA LEU A 141 19.44 4.46 20.48
C LEU A 141 19.92 5.78 19.87
N ASP A 142 19.73 5.96 18.57
CA ASP A 142 20.11 7.19 17.86
C ASP A 142 19.44 8.43 18.48
N TYR A 143 18.16 8.33 18.87
CA TYR A 143 17.41 9.43 19.51
C TYR A 143 17.97 9.79 20.89
N ALA A 144 18.35 8.79 21.68
CA ALA A 144 18.94 9.00 23.00
C ALA A 144 20.30 9.70 22.91
N GLU A 145 21.10 9.40 21.89
CA GLU A 145 22.38 10.06 21.66
C GLU A 145 22.22 11.47 21.04
N SER A 146 21.26 11.62 20.13
CA SER A 146 21.04 12.84 19.37
C SER A 146 19.54 13.05 19.13
N PRO A 147 18.88 13.99 19.84
CA PRO A 147 17.44 14.23 19.69
C PRO A 147 16.98 14.68 18.28
N ASP A 148 17.91 15.01 17.39
CA ASP A 148 17.64 15.27 15.96
C ASP A 148 17.53 13.97 15.11
N MET A 149 17.75 12.79 15.71
CA MET A 149 17.48 11.46 15.16
C MET A 149 16.16 10.95 15.74
N ILE A 150 15.07 11.20 15.06
CA ILE A 150 13.72 10.90 15.54
C ILE A 150 13.52 9.38 15.60
N PRO A 151 13.06 8.83 16.74
CA PRO A 151 12.86 7.40 16.89
C PRO A 151 11.74 6.96 15.94
N TYR A 152 11.86 5.83 15.24
CA TYR A 152 10.96 5.43 14.15
C TYR A 152 9.85 4.49 14.62
N PHE A 153 8.66 5.03 14.92
CA PHE A 153 7.49 4.25 15.35
C PHE A 153 6.43 4.05 14.25
N PHE A 154 6.87 4.01 12.99
CA PHE A 154 6.03 3.66 11.82
C PHE A 154 6.41 2.33 11.11
N PRO A 155 6.90 1.28 11.79
CA PRO A 155 7.14 0.01 11.09
C PRO A 155 5.82 -0.52 10.53
N ARG A 156 5.80 -0.88 9.24
CA ARG A 156 4.59 -1.37 8.54
C ARG A 156 3.44 -0.36 8.57
N LEU A 157 3.71 0.93 8.77
CA LEU A 157 2.73 2.03 8.85
C LEU A 157 3.14 3.20 7.94
N TYR A 158 3.94 2.95 6.90
CA TYR A 158 4.38 3.99 5.97
C TYR A 158 3.21 4.71 5.27
N ASN A 159 2.05 4.07 5.13
CA ASN A 159 0.81 4.69 4.68
C ASN A 159 0.37 5.83 5.62
N VAL A 160 0.46 5.65 6.94
CA VAL A 160 0.13 6.68 7.94
C VAL A 160 1.13 7.82 7.85
N LEU A 161 2.44 7.52 7.80
CA LEU A 161 3.48 8.53 7.62
C LEU A 161 3.27 9.34 6.33
N SER A 162 2.89 8.68 5.23
CA SER A 162 2.59 9.33 3.96
C SER A 162 1.36 10.23 4.03
N SER A 163 0.30 9.81 4.74
CA SER A 163 -0.88 10.65 4.97
C SER A 163 -0.58 11.87 5.84
N ILE A 164 0.23 11.71 6.89
CA ILE A 164 0.75 12.82 7.70
C ILE A 164 1.50 13.79 6.80
N ALA A 165 2.45 13.28 6.03
CA ALA A 165 3.28 14.10 5.17
C ALA A 165 2.50 14.86 4.08
N GLU A 166 1.50 14.21 3.46
CA GLU A 166 0.62 14.86 2.47
C GLU A 166 -0.26 15.95 3.11
N THR A 167 -0.75 15.72 4.33
CA THR A 167 -1.63 16.67 5.05
C THR A 167 -0.86 17.92 5.49
N PHE A 168 0.33 17.72 6.04
CA PHE A 168 1.17 18.78 6.62
C PHE A 168 2.28 19.29 5.68
N GLU A 169 2.18 18.94 4.40
CA GLU A 169 3.10 19.37 3.34
C GLU A 169 4.58 19.02 3.58
N ILE A 170 4.84 17.94 4.30
CA ILE A 170 6.19 17.40 4.51
C ILE A 170 6.61 16.66 3.24
N LYS A 171 7.64 17.15 2.57
CA LYS A 171 8.14 16.52 1.34
C LYS A 171 8.98 15.28 1.66
N LEU A 172 8.35 14.10 1.67
CA LEU A 172 9.05 12.83 1.85
C LEU A 172 10.11 12.58 0.75
N PRO A 173 11.19 11.84 1.08
CA PRO A 173 12.19 11.44 0.10
C PRO A 173 11.60 10.50 -0.96
N GLU A 174 12.22 10.43 -2.14
CA GLU A 174 11.80 9.49 -3.18
C GLU A 174 11.93 8.04 -2.69
N LEU A 175 10.93 7.22 -3.03
CA LEU A 175 10.91 5.83 -2.58
C LEU A 175 11.97 4.99 -3.31
N PRO A 176 12.95 4.44 -2.60
CA PRO A 176 13.96 3.58 -3.20
C PRO A 176 13.34 2.27 -3.69
N SER A 177 13.89 1.69 -4.75
CA SER A 177 13.38 0.42 -5.29
C SER A 177 13.58 -0.73 -4.29
N ARG A 178 12.75 -1.78 -4.40
CA ARG A 178 12.81 -2.98 -3.54
C ARG A 178 14.20 -3.58 -3.37
N ARG A 179 15.04 -3.56 -4.41
CA ARG A 179 16.38 -4.18 -4.43
C ARG A 179 17.50 -3.21 -4.07
N ALA A 180 17.21 -1.92 -3.91
CA ALA A 180 18.19 -0.90 -3.56
C ALA A 180 18.38 -0.85 -2.03
N TYR A 181 18.97 -1.90 -1.45
CA TYR A 181 19.03 -2.08 0.00
C TYR A 181 19.78 -0.95 0.74
N LYS A 182 20.86 -0.43 0.15
CA LYS A 182 21.57 0.75 0.70
C LYS A 182 20.70 2.00 0.71
N ASP A 183 20.01 2.29 -0.39
CA ASP A 183 19.13 3.46 -0.48
C ASP A 183 17.93 3.33 0.47
N ARG A 184 17.41 2.11 0.65
CA ARG A 184 16.38 1.79 1.64
C ARG A 184 16.88 2.00 3.08
N PHE A 185 18.11 1.60 3.38
CA PHE A 185 18.75 1.87 4.67
C PHE A 185 18.90 3.38 4.91
N ALA A 186 19.46 4.10 3.94
CA ALA A 186 19.67 5.55 4.02
C ALA A 186 18.36 6.35 4.13
N LEU A 187 17.23 5.77 3.73
CA LEU A 187 15.92 6.42 3.77
C LEU A 187 15.55 6.94 5.16
N TYR A 188 15.80 6.16 6.22
CA TYR A 188 15.53 6.60 7.60
C TYR A 188 16.32 7.86 7.97
N TYR A 189 17.60 7.91 7.62
CA TYR A 189 18.45 9.07 7.87
C TYR A 189 18.06 10.29 7.03
N ASN A 190 17.64 10.08 5.78
CA ASN A 190 17.08 11.13 4.93
C ASN A 190 15.75 11.67 5.49
N LEU A 191 14.91 10.80 6.07
CA LEU A 191 13.70 11.22 6.77
C LEU A 191 14.02 12.11 7.97
N ASN A 192 15.04 11.75 8.77
CA ASN A 192 15.46 12.57 9.90
C ASN A 192 15.93 13.97 9.48
N ALA A 193 16.68 14.09 8.38
CA ALA A 193 17.08 15.39 7.85
C ALA A 193 15.88 16.28 7.47
N ILE A 194 14.86 15.68 6.84
CA ILE A 194 13.62 16.38 6.45
C ILE A 194 12.81 16.78 7.68
N LEU A 195 12.67 15.88 8.66
CA LEU A 195 11.92 16.13 9.88
C LEU A 195 12.59 17.19 10.75
N LYS A 196 13.93 17.21 10.83
CA LYS A 196 14.68 18.29 11.48
C LYS A 196 14.40 19.65 10.82
N ALA A 197 14.47 19.73 9.49
CA ALA A 197 14.17 20.97 8.79
C ALA A 197 12.73 21.45 9.06
N TYR A 198 11.77 20.53 9.08
CA TYR A 198 10.38 20.84 9.43
C TYR A 198 10.25 21.35 10.88
N ARG A 199 10.90 20.69 11.83
CA ARG A 199 10.96 21.11 13.23
C ARG A 199 11.51 22.53 13.38
N GLU A 200 12.61 22.83 12.69
CA GLU A 200 13.25 24.16 12.72
C GLU A 200 12.35 25.24 12.11
N GLU A 201 11.64 24.94 11.02
CA GLU A 201 10.65 25.85 10.42
C GLU A 201 9.49 26.15 11.39
N GLN A 202 9.08 25.17 12.20
CA GLN A 202 8.00 25.33 13.19
C GLN A 202 8.49 25.90 14.54
N GLU A 203 9.79 26.16 14.70
CA GLU A 203 10.41 26.57 15.97
C GLU A 203 10.16 25.58 17.13
N TRP A 204 10.03 24.29 16.81
CA TRP A 204 9.76 23.24 17.79
C TRP A 204 11.03 22.65 18.40
N SER A 205 10.90 22.17 19.64
CA SER A 205 11.83 21.20 20.22
C SER A 205 11.71 19.82 19.55
N SER A 206 12.70 18.95 19.74
CA SER A 206 12.66 17.55 19.29
C SER A 206 11.49 16.80 19.92
N ALA A 207 11.25 17.01 21.21
CA ALA A 207 10.12 16.45 21.93
C ALA A 207 8.76 16.92 21.37
N GLU A 208 8.63 18.19 20.96
CA GLU A 208 7.44 18.69 20.29
C GLU A 208 7.21 18.05 18.92
N LEU A 209 8.27 17.87 18.12
CA LEU A 209 8.18 17.14 16.86
C LEU A 209 7.73 15.69 17.10
N CYS A 210 8.26 15.00 18.11
CA CYS A 210 7.83 13.65 18.48
C CYS A 210 6.35 13.61 18.91
N ALA A 211 5.90 14.56 19.74
CA ALA A 211 4.50 14.68 20.13
C ALA A 211 3.59 14.97 18.91
N PHE A 212 4.07 15.78 17.97
CA PHE A 212 3.38 16.01 16.70
C PHE A 212 3.26 14.71 15.89
N LEU A 213 4.36 14.00 15.66
CA LEU A 213 4.40 12.82 14.81
C LEU A 213 3.63 11.62 15.38
N TYR A 214 3.66 11.43 16.70
CA TYR A 214 3.17 10.19 17.33
C TYR A 214 1.84 10.35 18.07
N ASP A 215 1.43 11.57 18.42
CA ASP A 215 0.14 11.82 19.08
C ASP A 215 -0.81 12.65 18.22
N PHE A 216 -0.42 13.88 17.87
CA PHE A 216 -1.30 14.83 17.20
C PHE A 216 -1.60 14.43 15.75
N ALA A 217 -0.58 14.30 14.92
CA ALA A 217 -0.72 14.13 13.47
C ALA A 217 -1.46 12.85 13.09
N PRO A 218 -1.18 11.67 13.70
CA PRO A 218 -1.92 10.45 13.40
C PRO A 218 -3.41 10.59 13.70
N LYS A 219 -3.79 11.20 14.83
CA LYS A 219 -5.21 11.46 15.18
C LYS A 219 -5.84 12.45 14.20
N PHE A 220 -5.11 13.49 13.82
CA PHE A 220 -5.58 14.52 12.89
C PHE A 220 -5.88 13.96 11.50
N VAL A 221 -5.02 13.07 10.98
CA VAL A 221 -5.24 12.43 9.66
C VAL A 221 -6.21 11.25 9.69
N GLY A 222 -6.92 11.05 10.81
CA GLY A 222 -8.01 10.09 10.94
C GLY A 222 -7.66 8.78 11.66
N GLY A 223 -6.48 8.66 12.27
CA GLY A 223 -6.10 7.51 13.10
C GLY A 223 -6.16 6.20 12.33
N THR A 224 -7.09 5.32 12.71
CA THR A 224 -7.35 4.02 12.06
C THR A 224 -8.45 4.05 10.99
N ASN A 225 -8.94 5.22 10.55
CA ASN A 225 -9.99 5.34 9.52
C ASN A 225 -9.61 4.74 8.15
N TRP A 226 -8.32 4.49 7.93
CA TRP A 226 -7.82 3.74 6.77
C TRP A 226 -8.03 2.21 6.89
N VAL A 227 -8.72 1.75 7.92
CA VAL A 227 -9.17 0.36 8.10
C VAL A 227 -10.69 0.30 7.96
N TRP A 228 -11.18 -0.62 7.13
CA TRP A 228 -12.59 -0.71 6.80
C TRP A 228 -13.33 -1.59 7.82
N PRO A 229 -14.25 -1.02 8.63
CA PRO A 229 -15.04 -1.81 9.57
C PRO A 229 -16.07 -2.69 8.86
N LYS A 230 -16.58 -2.24 7.71
CA LYS A 230 -17.46 -3.01 6.83
C LYS A 230 -16.76 -3.17 5.48
N LEU A 231 -16.50 -4.41 5.12
CA LEU A 231 -15.80 -4.73 3.89
C LEU A 231 -16.77 -4.69 2.69
N PRO A 232 -16.39 -4.06 1.58
CA PRO A 232 -17.09 -4.21 0.30
C PRO A 232 -16.90 -5.63 -0.28
N GLU A 233 -17.68 -5.96 -1.32
CA GLU A 233 -17.50 -7.19 -2.10
C GLU A 233 -16.06 -7.29 -2.63
N PRO A 234 -15.39 -8.46 -2.57
CA PRO A 234 -14.04 -8.60 -3.10
C PRO A 234 -14.00 -8.38 -4.60
N SER A 235 -12.89 -7.83 -5.08
CA SER A 235 -12.61 -7.68 -6.52
C SER A 235 -11.45 -8.55 -7.00
N ALA A 236 -10.66 -9.08 -6.07
CA ALA A 236 -9.52 -9.94 -6.35
C ALA A 236 -9.29 -10.96 -5.22
N ALA A 237 -8.52 -11.99 -5.54
CA ALA A 237 -7.98 -12.94 -4.58
C ALA A 237 -6.45 -12.98 -4.73
N PHE A 238 -5.73 -12.89 -3.62
CA PHE A 238 -4.27 -12.94 -3.57
C PHE A 238 -3.80 -14.07 -2.66
N VAL A 239 -2.69 -14.70 -3.02
CA VAL A 239 -2.04 -15.69 -2.18
C VAL A 239 -0.96 -15.03 -1.31
N ILE A 240 -0.84 -15.46 -0.07
CA ILE A 240 0.28 -15.15 0.82
C ILE A 240 0.83 -16.43 1.45
N GLY A 241 2.14 -16.42 1.73
CA GLY A 241 2.84 -17.49 2.42
C GLY A 241 3.00 -17.20 3.90
N ALA A 242 2.86 -18.23 4.72
CA ALA A 242 3.13 -18.18 6.15
C ALA A 242 4.03 -19.36 6.59
N PRO A 243 4.93 -19.15 7.56
CA PRO A 243 5.75 -20.23 8.09
C PRO A 243 4.91 -21.26 8.88
N PRO A 244 5.44 -22.46 9.18
CA PRO A 244 4.68 -23.51 9.86
C PRO A 244 4.28 -23.17 11.30
N ASP A 245 5.06 -22.34 11.97
CA ASP A 245 4.79 -21.84 13.32
C ASP A 245 3.84 -20.63 13.31
N ALA A 246 3.31 -20.26 12.14
CA ALA A 246 2.41 -19.14 12.00
C ALA A 246 1.16 -19.27 12.86
N ASP A 247 0.76 -20.48 13.24
CA ASP A 247 -0.38 -20.72 14.13
C ASP A 247 -0.28 -19.91 15.44
N LYS A 248 0.94 -19.61 15.93
CA LYS A 248 1.15 -18.78 17.13
C LYS A 248 0.71 -17.33 16.97
N TRP A 249 0.88 -16.75 15.78
CA TRP A 249 0.43 -15.38 15.50
C TRP A 249 -0.92 -15.35 14.77
N LEU A 250 -1.21 -16.35 13.93
CA LEU A 250 -2.52 -16.56 13.32
C LEU A 250 -3.61 -16.77 14.37
N SER A 251 -3.31 -17.44 15.50
CA SER A 251 -4.28 -17.60 16.61
C SER A 251 -4.61 -16.30 17.34
N ARG A 252 -3.79 -15.25 17.17
CA ARG A 252 -4.13 -13.88 17.61
C ARG A 252 -5.13 -13.22 16.64
N GLY A 253 -5.26 -13.79 15.44
CA GLY A 253 -6.23 -13.43 14.42
C GLY A 253 -7.67 -13.65 14.86
N CYS A 254 -8.45 -12.58 14.90
CA CYS A 254 -9.88 -12.65 15.11
C CYS A 254 -10.63 -11.76 14.13
N LYS A 255 -11.97 -11.77 14.19
CA LYS A 255 -12.81 -10.93 13.31
C LYS A 255 -12.60 -9.42 13.51
N GLU A 256 -12.12 -9.04 14.69
CA GLU A 256 -12.00 -7.66 15.15
C GLU A 256 -10.58 -7.10 14.98
N ASN A 257 -9.59 -7.97 14.69
CA ASN A 257 -8.19 -7.59 14.56
C ASN A 257 -7.73 -7.61 13.09
N SER A 258 -6.86 -6.64 12.75
CA SER A 258 -6.16 -6.57 11.47
C SER A 258 -4.67 -6.79 11.67
N PHE A 259 -4.02 -7.49 10.74
CA PHE A 259 -2.60 -7.84 10.81
C PHE A 259 -1.85 -7.33 9.61
N ALA A 260 -0.65 -6.79 9.85
CA ALA A 260 0.28 -6.41 8.82
C ALA A 260 1.09 -7.61 8.35
N TRP A 261 1.12 -7.86 7.03
CA TRP A 261 2.04 -8.86 6.45
C TRP A 261 2.49 -8.46 5.05
N GLN A 262 3.37 -9.26 4.48
CA GLN A 262 3.70 -9.12 3.06
C GLN A 262 2.54 -9.51 2.16
N GLY A 263 2.33 -8.74 1.09
CA GLY A 263 1.26 -9.00 0.14
C GLY A 263 1.39 -8.20 -1.15
N ASN A 264 0.28 -8.06 -1.87
CA ASN A 264 0.24 -7.26 -3.08
C ASN A 264 -0.16 -5.80 -2.75
N PRO A 265 0.62 -4.78 -3.13
CA PRO A 265 0.23 -3.38 -2.93
C PRO A 265 -1.02 -2.96 -3.71
N GLU A 266 -1.46 -3.74 -4.69
CA GLU A 266 -2.72 -3.50 -5.41
C GLU A 266 -3.95 -3.97 -4.63
N THR A 267 -3.77 -4.73 -3.54
CA THR A 267 -4.87 -5.20 -2.68
C THR A 267 -5.77 -4.05 -2.25
N GLN A 268 -7.08 -4.24 -2.33
CA GLN A 268 -8.10 -3.32 -1.86
C GLN A 268 -8.90 -3.90 -0.69
N PRO A 269 -9.53 -3.06 0.15
CA PRO A 269 -10.44 -3.53 1.18
C PRO A 269 -11.50 -4.48 0.60
N GLY A 270 -11.74 -5.60 1.28
CA GLY A 270 -12.66 -6.65 0.89
C GLY A 270 -12.03 -7.79 0.07
N ASP A 271 -10.92 -7.54 -0.64
CA ASP A 271 -10.24 -8.56 -1.44
C ASP A 271 -9.85 -9.78 -0.61
N VAL A 272 -9.89 -10.95 -1.23
CA VAL A 272 -9.63 -12.23 -0.57
C VAL A 272 -8.13 -12.46 -0.45
N ILE A 273 -7.70 -12.94 0.72
CA ILE A 273 -6.32 -13.31 1.00
C ILE A 273 -6.27 -14.80 1.36
N LEU A 274 -5.73 -15.61 0.47
CA LEU A 274 -5.50 -17.04 0.64
C LEU A 274 -4.16 -17.28 1.34
N LEU A 275 -4.20 -17.86 2.54
CA LEU A 275 -2.99 -18.15 3.29
C LEU A 275 -2.53 -19.59 3.06
N TYR A 276 -1.32 -19.72 2.52
CA TYR A 276 -0.64 -20.99 2.29
C TYR A 276 0.50 -21.18 3.30
N GLN A 277 0.42 -22.23 4.11
CA GLN A 277 1.49 -22.58 5.05
C GLN A 277 2.58 -23.40 4.38
N TRP A 278 3.84 -23.05 4.67
CA TRP A 278 5.02 -23.73 4.14
C TRP A 278 5.18 -25.15 4.69
N THR A 279 6.20 -25.87 4.19
CA THR A 279 6.61 -27.19 4.69
C THR A 279 6.81 -27.17 6.21
N PRO A 280 6.26 -28.14 6.98
CA PRO A 280 5.68 -29.40 6.52
C PRO A 280 4.21 -29.37 6.10
N THR A 281 3.43 -28.35 6.51
CA THR A 281 1.99 -28.29 6.25
C THR A 281 1.65 -28.29 4.76
N SER A 282 2.37 -27.47 3.97
CA SER A 282 2.26 -27.41 2.50
C SER A 282 0.82 -27.38 1.99
N ALA A 283 0.01 -26.45 2.48
CA ALA A 283 -1.42 -26.39 2.19
C ALA A 283 -1.98 -24.98 2.34
N PHE A 284 -3.11 -24.70 1.67
CA PHE A 284 -3.98 -23.61 2.08
C PHE A 284 -4.69 -24.00 3.38
N THR A 285 -4.60 -23.17 4.40
CA THR A 285 -5.15 -23.47 5.74
C THR A 285 -6.15 -22.45 6.23
N SER A 286 -6.17 -21.27 5.63
CA SER A 286 -7.16 -20.25 5.96
C SER A 286 -7.39 -19.26 4.83
N ILE A 287 -8.57 -18.64 4.87
CA ILE A 287 -9.02 -17.59 3.97
C ILE A 287 -9.28 -16.35 4.81
N TRP A 288 -8.79 -15.21 4.36
CA TRP A 288 -8.86 -13.93 5.04
C TRP A 288 -9.39 -12.87 4.09
N GLN A 289 -9.68 -11.68 4.60
CA GLN A 289 -10.02 -10.53 3.78
C GLN A 289 -9.16 -9.33 4.12
N ALA A 290 -8.74 -8.59 3.10
CA ALA A 290 -8.04 -7.33 3.26
C ALA A 290 -8.94 -6.30 3.95
N THR A 291 -8.40 -5.65 4.98
CA THR A 291 -9.11 -4.63 5.76
C THR A 291 -8.72 -3.22 5.37
N ALA A 292 -7.65 -3.06 4.59
CA ALA A 292 -7.16 -1.77 4.11
C ALA A 292 -6.54 -1.93 2.71
N PRO A 293 -6.31 -0.82 1.97
CA PRO A 293 -5.50 -0.84 0.77
C PRO A 293 -4.06 -1.30 1.06
N GLY A 294 -3.49 -2.08 0.15
CA GLY A 294 -2.08 -2.42 0.16
C GLY A 294 -1.20 -1.20 -0.14
N PHE A 295 0.04 -1.21 0.33
CA PHE A 295 0.99 -0.13 0.11
C PHE A 295 2.44 -0.62 0.10
N ILE A 296 3.34 0.30 -0.24
CA ILE A 296 4.79 0.07 -0.16
C ILE A 296 5.29 0.63 1.16
N ASP A 297 6.05 -0.19 1.87
CA ASP A 297 6.82 0.24 3.03
C ASP A 297 8.31 -0.04 2.75
N PRO A 298 9.10 1.00 2.42
CA PRO A 298 10.50 0.85 2.06
C PRO A 298 11.38 0.40 3.23
N LEU A 299 10.94 0.58 4.48
CA LEU A 299 11.67 0.18 5.70
C LEU A 299 11.16 -1.16 6.25
N PHE A 300 10.19 -1.79 5.62
CA PHE A 300 9.79 -3.18 5.91
C PHE A 300 10.55 -4.17 5.04
N TRP A 301 11.14 -5.23 5.61
CA TRP A 301 11.92 -6.25 4.87
C TRP A 301 11.31 -6.66 3.52
N TYR A 302 10.02 -7.03 3.51
CA TYR A 302 9.33 -7.51 2.33
C TYR A 302 8.90 -6.42 1.33
N TYR A 303 9.08 -5.14 1.68
CA TYR A 303 8.82 -3.93 0.88
C TYR A 303 7.34 -3.65 0.57
N ARG A 304 6.51 -4.69 0.53
CA ARG A 304 5.09 -4.63 0.20
C ARG A 304 4.31 -5.01 1.44
N CYS A 305 3.37 -4.17 1.85
CA CYS A 305 2.58 -4.37 3.07
C CYS A 305 1.09 -4.41 2.73
N ILE A 306 0.36 -5.30 3.40
CA ILE A 306 -1.10 -5.35 3.41
C ILE A 306 -1.60 -5.51 4.85
N TYR A 307 -2.82 -5.04 5.10
CA TYR A 307 -3.56 -5.34 6.33
C TYR A 307 -4.77 -6.21 6.02
N PHE A 308 -4.94 -7.30 6.75
CA PHE A 308 -6.02 -8.26 6.57
C PHE A 308 -6.47 -8.85 7.90
N GLY A 309 -7.68 -9.37 7.94
CA GLY A 309 -8.33 -9.91 9.13
C GLY A 309 -9.45 -10.88 8.76
N ARG A 310 -10.33 -11.18 9.71
CA ARG A 310 -11.50 -12.06 9.52
C ARG A 310 -11.12 -13.46 9.02
N PRO A 311 -10.29 -14.21 9.77
CA PRO A 311 -9.88 -15.54 9.37
C PRO A 311 -11.06 -16.50 9.27
N VAL A 312 -11.02 -17.32 8.23
CA VAL A 312 -11.84 -18.51 8.06
C VAL A 312 -10.88 -19.68 7.92
N TYR A 313 -10.71 -20.43 9.01
CA TYR A 313 -9.90 -21.65 8.99
C TYR A 313 -10.66 -22.77 8.30
N VAL A 314 -9.95 -23.50 7.45
CA VAL A 314 -10.51 -24.57 6.63
C VAL A 314 -9.72 -25.85 6.83
N GLN A 315 -10.35 -27.00 6.59
CA GLN A 315 -9.62 -28.24 6.41
C GLN A 315 -8.58 -28.04 5.30
N PRO A 316 -7.28 -28.30 5.56
CA PRO A 316 -6.23 -27.91 4.63
C PRO A 316 -6.39 -28.48 3.22
N LEU A 317 -6.24 -27.61 2.22
CA LEU A 317 -6.13 -28.02 0.81
C LEU A 317 -4.64 -28.14 0.46
N THR A 318 -4.15 -29.37 0.42
CA THR A 318 -2.72 -29.68 0.31
C THR A 318 -2.17 -29.38 -1.07
N PHE A 319 -0.85 -29.14 -1.16
CA PHE A 319 -0.16 -28.97 -2.43
C PHE A 319 -0.39 -30.14 -3.40
N ARG A 320 -0.47 -31.37 -2.88
CA ARG A 320 -0.76 -32.55 -3.70
C ARG A 320 -2.12 -32.45 -4.36
N GLU A 321 -3.15 -32.07 -3.60
CA GLU A 321 -4.51 -31.85 -4.12
C GLU A 321 -4.55 -30.72 -5.15
N LEU A 322 -3.87 -29.60 -4.87
CA LEU A 322 -3.73 -28.49 -5.83
C LEU A 322 -3.08 -28.94 -7.14
N ARG A 323 -2.00 -29.71 -7.06
CA ARG A 323 -1.25 -30.21 -8.23
C ARG A 323 -2.06 -31.21 -9.04
N ASP A 324 -2.80 -32.09 -8.38
CA ASP A 324 -3.54 -33.18 -9.01
C ASP A 324 -4.90 -32.69 -9.58
N ASP A 325 -5.37 -31.49 -9.22
CA ASP A 325 -6.59 -30.89 -9.78
C ASP A 325 -6.42 -30.40 -11.24
N PRO A 326 -7.39 -30.68 -12.15
CA PRO A 326 -7.29 -30.33 -13.58
C PRO A 326 -7.21 -28.84 -13.92
N ILE A 327 -7.65 -27.96 -13.01
CA ILE A 327 -7.63 -26.50 -13.16
C ILE A 327 -6.48 -25.94 -12.32
N LEU A 328 -6.47 -26.22 -11.02
CA LEU A 328 -5.50 -25.64 -10.08
C LEU A 328 -4.06 -26.08 -10.41
N GLY A 329 -3.87 -27.32 -10.86
CA GLY A 329 -2.55 -27.84 -11.26
C GLY A 329 -1.95 -27.12 -12.46
N LYS A 330 -2.76 -26.37 -13.23
CA LYS A 330 -2.30 -25.57 -14.37
C LYS A 330 -1.86 -24.16 -13.99
N ILE A 331 -2.20 -23.68 -12.79
CA ILE A 331 -1.85 -22.35 -12.30
C ILE A 331 -0.32 -22.22 -12.25
N PRO A 332 0.28 -21.14 -12.80
CA PRO A 332 1.73 -20.95 -12.77
C PRO A 332 2.34 -21.06 -11.38
N LEU A 333 1.64 -20.56 -10.36
CA LEU A 333 2.06 -20.64 -8.95
C LEU A 333 2.18 -22.09 -8.46
N VAL A 334 1.21 -22.96 -8.79
CA VAL A 334 1.23 -24.38 -8.42
C VAL A 334 2.33 -25.12 -9.18
N LYS A 335 2.51 -24.84 -10.48
CA LYS A 335 3.63 -25.37 -11.29
C LYS A 335 5.00 -24.98 -10.73
N ALA A 336 5.11 -23.76 -10.20
CA ALA A 336 6.29 -23.25 -9.53
C ALA A 336 6.43 -23.75 -8.08
N LYS A 337 5.64 -24.75 -7.64
CA LYS A 337 5.65 -25.29 -6.28
C LYS A 337 5.46 -24.21 -5.22
N MET A 338 4.55 -23.27 -5.47
CA MET A 338 4.24 -22.12 -4.63
C MET A 338 5.39 -21.10 -4.47
N GLN A 339 6.49 -21.22 -5.22
CA GLN A 339 7.54 -20.20 -5.22
C GLN A 339 6.99 -18.88 -5.77
N GLY A 340 7.23 -17.78 -5.05
CA GLY A 340 6.71 -16.47 -5.42
C GLY A 340 5.26 -16.21 -5.01
N MET A 341 4.68 -17.04 -4.13
CA MET A 341 3.27 -16.92 -3.73
C MET A 341 2.88 -15.54 -3.19
N ASN A 342 3.76 -14.86 -2.46
CA ASN A 342 3.46 -13.62 -1.74
C ASN A 342 2.98 -12.49 -2.68
N GLY A 343 1.68 -12.22 -2.65
CA GLY A 343 1.00 -11.23 -3.47
C GLY A 343 0.63 -11.70 -4.88
N THR A 344 0.73 -13.00 -5.18
CA THR A 344 0.28 -13.54 -6.47
C THR A 344 -1.25 -13.53 -6.54
N ALA A 345 -1.80 -12.86 -7.55
CA ALA A 345 -3.24 -12.84 -7.81
C ALA A 345 -3.71 -14.15 -8.44
N LEU A 346 -4.85 -14.66 -7.99
CA LEU A 346 -5.61 -15.71 -8.68
C LEU A 346 -6.68 -15.08 -9.57
N LYS A 347 -7.02 -15.78 -10.65
CA LYS A 347 -8.21 -15.45 -11.44
C LYS A 347 -9.50 -15.86 -10.69
N PRO A 348 -10.67 -15.29 -11.05
CA PRO A 348 -11.95 -15.72 -10.52
C PRO A 348 -12.17 -17.22 -10.65
N SER A 349 -11.93 -17.80 -11.83
CA SER A 349 -12.07 -19.25 -12.05
C SER A 349 -11.16 -20.08 -11.15
N GLU A 350 -9.93 -19.61 -10.91
CA GLU A 350 -8.94 -20.28 -10.08
C GLU A 350 -9.33 -20.24 -8.59
N TYR A 351 -9.72 -19.07 -8.09
CA TYR A 351 -10.18 -18.92 -6.70
C TYR A 351 -11.49 -19.66 -6.43
N ASN A 352 -12.47 -19.52 -7.33
CA ASN A 352 -13.75 -20.21 -7.18
C ASN A 352 -13.56 -21.73 -7.19
N ARG A 353 -12.60 -22.25 -7.97
CA ARG A 353 -12.23 -23.67 -7.93
C ARG A 353 -11.58 -24.08 -6.60
N VAL A 354 -10.79 -23.21 -5.97
CA VAL A 354 -10.29 -23.47 -4.60
C VAL A 354 -11.46 -23.64 -3.62
N LEU A 355 -12.48 -22.78 -3.70
CA LEU A 355 -13.67 -22.91 -2.86
C LEU A 355 -14.41 -24.22 -3.09
N GLU A 356 -14.62 -24.63 -4.35
CA GLU A 356 -15.23 -25.93 -4.68
C GLU A 356 -14.45 -27.12 -4.12
N CYS A 357 -13.12 -27.09 -4.22
CA CYS A 357 -12.27 -28.12 -3.63
C CYS A 357 -12.41 -28.15 -2.09
N LEU A 358 -12.48 -26.99 -1.44
CA LEU A 358 -12.69 -26.92 0.01
C LEU A 358 -14.07 -27.42 0.42
N ASP A 359 -15.11 -27.09 -0.33
CA ASP A 359 -16.49 -27.55 -0.13
C ASP A 359 -16.59 -29.08 -0.23
N SER A 360 -15.94 -29.66 -1.25
CA SER A 360 -15.87 -31.11 -1.44
C SER A 360 -15.20 -31.87 -0.29
N LYS A 361 -14.39 -31.17 0.53
CA LYS A 361 -13.76 -31.71 1.74
C LYS A 361 -14.62 -31.57 3.01
N GLY A 362 -15.83 -31.02 2.88
CA GLY A 362 -16.76 -30.81 3.99
C GLY A 362 -16.54 -29.49 4.74
N ASN A 363 -15.84 -28.52 4.14
CA ASN A 363 -15.88 -27.14 4.65
C ASN A 363 -17.18 -26.49 4.19
N ASP A 364 -17.87 -25.77 5.06
CA ASP A 364 -18.91 -24.84 4.60
C ASP A 364 -18.23 -23.61 4.00
N THR A 365 -18.33 -23.46 2.68
CA THR A 365 -17.78 -22.29 1.95
C THR A 365 -18.87 -21.34 1.49
N SER A 366 -20.14 -21.59 1.82
CA SER A 366 -21.29 -20.84 1.30
C SER A 366 -21.29 -19.35 1.68
N PHE A 367 -20.67 -19.02 2.81
CA PHE A 367 -20.52 -17.65 3.32
C PHE A 367 -19.24 -16.95 2.85
N LEU A 368 -18.32 -17.67 2.20
CA LEU A 368 -17.12 -17.07 1.63
C LEU A 368 -17.47 -16.33 0.34
N PRO A 369 -16.96 -15.11 0.15
CA PRO A 369 -17.35 -14.32 -0.99
C PRO A 369 -16.73 -14.92 -2.26
N LYS A 370 -17.53 -15.18 -3.28
CA LYS A 370 -17.05 -15.62 -4.60
C LYS A 370 -16.57 -14.43 -5.41
N LEU A 371 -15.58 -14.66 -6.28
CA LEU A 371 -15.24 -13.66 -7.28
C LEU A 371 -16.20 -13.82 -8.45
N THR A 372 -17.14 -12.89 -8.60
CA THR A 372 -18.15 -12.86 -9.67
C THR A 372 -17.92 -11.64 -10.54
N GLU A 373 -16.69 -11.46 -11.00
CA GLU A 373 -16.26 -10.33 -11.81
C GLU A 373 -16.76 -10.48 -13.25
N HIS A 374 -18.07 -10.33 -13.50
CA HIS A 374 -18.64 -10.29 -14.85
C HIS A 374 -19.59 -9.10 -15.05
N TYR A 375 -19.92 -8.85 -16.32
CA TYR A 375 -20.92 -7.88 -16.74
C TYR A 375 -21.90 -8.53 -17.72
N THR A 376 -23.18 -8.51 -17.35
CA THR A 376 -24.28 -8.91 -18.22
C THR A 376 -24.94 -7.66 -18.77
N ALA A 377 -24.77 -7.41 -20.07
CA ALA A 377 -25.48 -6.37 -20.77
C ALA A 377 -27.00 -6.64 -20.73
N ALA A 378 -27.80 -5.59 -20.53
CA ALA A 378 -29.25 -5.72 -20.60
C ALA A 378 -29.68 -6.16 -22.01
N ASP A 379 -30.61 -7.10 -22.10
CA ASP A 379 -31.26 -7.47 -23.36
C ASP A 379 -32.25 -6.36 -23.75
N ALA A 380 -31.73 -5.35 -24.45
CA ALA A 380 -32.46 -4.14 -24.79
C ALA A 380 -32.23 -3.74 -26.24
N GLU A 381 -33.28 -3.21 -26.87
CA GLU A 381 -33.25 -2.83 -28.29
C GLU A 381 -32.42 -1.55 -28.49
N ILE A 382 -31.29 -1.67 -29.19
CA ILE A 382 -30.41 -0.55 -29.53
C ILE A 382 -30.86 0.10 -30.85
N ARG A 383 -31.46 1.29 -30.78
CA ARG A 383 -31.95 2.03 -31.97
C ARG A 383 -31.00 3.13 -32.40
N ILE A 384 -30.37 3.82 -31.45
CA ILE A 384 -29.45 4.95 -31.69
C ILE A 384 -28.19 4.86 -30.81
N GLU A 385 -27.16 5.65 -31.11
CA GLU A 385 -25.92 5.73 -30.32
C GLU A 385 -26.17 6.05 -28.84
N ARG A 386 -27.16 6.91 -28.56
CA ARG A 386 -27.53 7.24 -27.17
C ARG A 386 -28.07 6.03 -26.39
N ASP A 387 -28.61 5.02 -27.07
CA ASP A 387 -29.02 3.77 -26.43
C ASP A 387 -27.81 2.96 -26.00
N VAL A 388 -26.76 2.88 -26.84
CA VAL A 388 -25.49 2.25 -26.47
C VAL A 388 -24.89 2.93 -25.25
N GLU A 389 -24.87 4.27 -25.22
CA GLU A 389 -24.36 5.01 -24.07
C GLU A 389 -25.11 4.65 -22.77
N LYS A 390 -26.44 4.70 -22.79
CA LYS A 390 -27.25 4.54 -21.57
C LYS A 390 -27.43 3.10 -21.13
N GLN A 391 -27.56 2.17 -22.08
CA GLN A 391 -27.97 0.80 -21.81
C GLN A 391 -26.77 -0.15 -21.72
N LEU A 392 -25.63 0.21 -22.34
CA LEU A 392 -24.44 -0.63 -22.37
C LEU A 392 -23.26 0.03 -21.67
N LEU A 393 -22.92 1.29 -22.01
CA LEU A 393 -21.73 1.95 -21.49
C LEU A 393 -21.88 2.40 -20.04
N GLU A 394 -22.89 3.20 -19.71
CA GLU A 394 -23.06 3.76 -18.36
C GLU A 394 -23.13 2.64 -17.28
N PRO A 395 -23.86 1.52 -17.49
CA PRO A 395 -23.84 0.38 -16.55
C PRO A 395 -22.50 -0.36 -16.53
N LEU A 396 -21.81 -0.49 -17.67
CA LEU A 396 -20.46 -1.05 -17.70
C LEU A 396 -19.49 -0.19 -16.90
N LEU A 397 -19.55 1.14 -17.01
CA LEU A 397 -18.70 2.07 -16.25
C LEU A 397 -18.94 1.92 -14.74
N GLU A 398 -20.20 1.81 -14.32
CA GLU A 398 -20.55 1.51 -12.92
C GLU A 398 -19.95 0.18 -12.47
N ARG A 399 -20.08 -0.87 -13.29
CA ARG A 399 -19.50 -2.19 -12.99
C ARG A 399 -17.97 -2.17 -12.93
N LEU A 400 -17.33 -1.33 -13.75
CA LEU A 400 -15.90 -1.05 -13.72
C LEU A 400 -15.47 -0.17 -12.53
N GLY A 401 -16.39 0.19 -11.64
CA GLY A 401 -16.11 0.97 -10.42
C GLY A 401 -16.04 2.48 -10.63
N TRP A 402 -16.48 2.99 -11.78
CA TRP A 402 -16.56 4.43 -12.04
C TRP A 402 -17.90 5.00 -11.60
N THR A 403 -17.85 6.02 -10.75
CA THR A 403 -19.04 6.77 -10.35
C THR A 403 -19.34 7.88 -11.35
N ARG A 404 -20.60 8.35 -11.40
CA ARG A 404 -21.02 9.43 -12.30
C ARG A 404 -20.17 10.71 -12.17
N ALA A 405 -19.69 11.01 -10.97
CA ALA A 405 -18.84 12.18 -10.69
C ALA A 405 -17.43 12.06 -11.28
N GLN A 406 -16.98 10.85 -11.63
CA GLN A 406 -15.64 10.58 -12.14
C GLN A 406 -15.55 10.61 -13.66
N TYR A 407 -16.63 10.89 -14.39
CA TYR A 407 -16.58 11.04 -15.84
C TYR A 407 -17.52 12.13 -16.35
N VAL A 408 -17.15 12.78 -17.45
CA VAL A 408 -17.94 13.83 -18.08
C VAL A 408 -18.29 13.43 -19.49
N ARG A 409 -19.56 13.64 -19.84
CA ARG A 409 -20.09 13.43 -21.18
C ARG A 409 -19.87 14.69 -22.02
N GLN A 410 -19.45 14.56 -23.27
CA GLN A 410 -19.30 15.67 -24.22
C GLN A 410 -18.43 16.80 -23.65
N MET A 411 -17.24 16.46 -23.16
CA MET A 411 -16.28 17.45 -22.68
C MET A 411 -15.82 18.34 -23.84
N PRO A 412 -15.97 19.68 -23.77
CA PRO A 412 -15.54 20.56 -24.85
C PRO A 412 -14.01 20.62 -24.94
N LEU A 413 -13.45 20.28 -26.09
CA LEU A 413 -12.01 20.35 -26.37
C LEU A 413 -11.72 21.35 -27.49
N ARG A 414 -10.93 22.38 -27.18
CA ARG A 414 -10.49 23.36 -28.17
C ARG A 414 -9.31 22.81 -28.98
N MET A 415 -9.49 22.75 -30.30
CA MET A 415 -8.51 22.24 -31.27
C MET A 415 -7.91 23.39 -32.10
N GLY A 416 -7.29 24.37 -31.44
CA GLY A 416 -6.75 25.56 -32.10
C GLY A 416 -7.81 26.67 -32.30
N ARG A 417 -7.61 27.53 -33.29
CA ARG A 417 -8.50 28.70 -33.52
C ARG A 417 -9.83 28.26 -34.16
N GLY A 418 -10.90 28.28 -33.37
CA GLY A 418 -12.28 28.24 -33.86
C GLY A 418 -12.94 26.86 -33.94
N SER A 419 -12.21 25.77 -33.67
CA SER A 419 -12.77 24.40 -33.66
C SER A 419 -12.87 23.87 -32.24
N THR A 420 -14.06 23.35 -31.90
CA THR A 420 -14.31 22.61 -30.66
C THR A 420 -14.82 21.23 -31.02
N VAL A 421 -14.22 20.21 -30.43
CA VAL A 421 -14.62 18.81 -30.58
C VAL A 421 -15.09 18.27 -29.23
N TYR A 422 -15.89 17.22 -29.25
CA TYR A 422 -16.55 16.69 -28.07
C TYR A 422 -16.42 15.16 -28.07
N PRO A 423 -15.44 14.59 -27.35
CA PRO A 423 -15.48 13.17 -27.06
C PRO A 423 -16.77 12.80 -26.33
N ASP A 424 -17.30 11.60 -26.58
CA ASP A 424 -18.55 11.19 -25.95
C ASP A 424 -18.41 11.15 -24.43
N TYR A 425 -17.36 10.50 -23.92
CA TYR A 425 -17.01 10.53 -22.49
C TYR A 425 -15.51 10.67 -22.23
N VAL A 426 -15.20 11.38 -21.14
CA VAL A 426 -13.84 11.49 -20.57
C VAL A 426 -13.88 11.08 -19.10
N ILE A 427 -13.09 10.07 -18.75
CA ILE A 427 -12.92 9.59 -17.36
C ILE A 427 -11.82 10.40 -16.66
N LEU A 428 -12.05 10.77 -15.40
CA LEU A 428 -11.23 11.64 -14.55
C LEU A 428 -10.75 12.91 -15.27
N PRO A 429 -11.66 13.76 -15.74
CA PRO A 429 -11.29 14.97 -16.46
C PRO A 429 -10.63 16.00 -15.52
N GLN A 430 -9.62 16.70 -16.04
CA GLN A 430 -9.06 17.91 -15.44
C GLN A 430 -9.34 19.09 -16.35
N PHE A 431 -9.98 20.13 -15.81
CA PHE A 431 -10.47 21.28 -16.56
C PHE A 431 -9.53 22.48 -16.57
N THR A 432 -8.25 22.28 -16.19
CA THR A 432 -7.26 23.35 -16.19
C THR A 432 -7.15 23.94 -17.61
N PRO A 433 -7.51 25.21 -17.82
CA PRO A 433 -7.53 25.79 -19.17
C PRO A 433 -6.17 25.66 -19.86
N ASN A 434 -6.16 25.18 -21.11
CA ASN A 434 -4.96 24.88 -21.92
C ASN A 434 -4.09 23.70 -21.42
N TYR A 435 -4.44 23.11 -20.27
CA TYR A 435 -3.78 21.93 -19.69
C TYR A 435 -4.82 20.86 -19.38
N GLU A 436 -5.86 20.77 -20.20
CA GLU A 436 -6.93 19.80 -20.01
C GLU A 436 -6.35 18.38 -20.11
N LYS A 437 -6.78 17.51 -19.20
CA LYS A 437 -6.38 16.10 -19.17
C LYS A 437 -7.59 15.20 -18.99
N GLY A 438 -7.45 13.94 -19.37
CA GLY A 438 -8.40 12.87 -19.10
C GLY A 438 -7.65 11.56 -18.95
N TYR A 439 -8.10 10.70 -18.06
CA TYR A 439 -7.48 9.38 -17.86
C TYR A 439 -7.82 8.41 -19.00
N TRP A 440 -9.09 8.35 -19.40
CA TRP A 440 -9.58 7.44 -20.43
C TRP A 440 -10.61 8.14 -21.31
N ILE A 441 -10.56 7.86 -22.62
CA ILE A 441 -11.55 8.35 -23.59
C ILE A 441 -12.51 7.24 -23.95
N VAL A 442 -13.80 7.54 -24.04
CA VAL A 442 -14.80 6.59 -24.55
C VAL A 442 -15.58 7.22 -25.69
N GLU A 443 -15.74 6.49 -26.78
CA GLU A 443 -16.59 6.84 -27.92
C GLU A 443 -17.64 5.75 -28.12
N ALA A 444 -18.90 6.16 -28.26
CA ALA A 444 -20.02 5.26 -28.48
C ALA A 444 -20.44 5.29 -29.96
N LYS A 445 -20.62 4.11 -30.54
CA LYS A 445 -21.15 3.93 -31.89
C LYS A 445 -22.33 2.98 -31.81
N LYS A 446 -23.33 3.15 -32.68
CA LYS A 446 -24.47 2.24 -32.71
C LYS A 446 -24.00 0.82 -33.06
N SER A 447 -23.17 0.71 -34.09
CA SER A 447 -22.63 -0.53 -34.63
C SER A 447 -21.26 -0.25 -35.27
N ILE A 448 -20.32 -1.19 -35.11
CA ILE A 448 -19.06 -1.19 -35.84
C ILE A 448 -19.00 -2.46 -36.70
N SER A 449 -19.47 -2.35 -37.93
CA SER A 449 -19.77 -3.53 -38.76
C SER A 449 -18.57 -4.08 -39.55
N ASN A 450 -17.46 -3.34 -39.64
CA ASN A 450 -16.26 -3.77 -40.38
C ASN A 450 -14.98 -3.01 -39.95
N ASP A 451 -13.82 -3.53 -40.36
CA ASP A 451 -12.50 -2.99 -40.03
C ASP A 451 -12.27 -1.56 -40.52
N LYS A 452 -12.87 -1.17 -41.65
CA LYS A 452 -12.73 0.18 -42.19
C LYS A 452 -13.42 1.19 -41.26
N GLN A 453 -14.63 0.87 -40.80
CA GLN A 453 -15.36 1.69 -39.84
C GLN A 453 -14.62 1.75 -38.51
N LEU A 454 -14.14 0.60 -38.03
CA LEU A 454 -13.33 0.50 -36.82
C LEU A 454 -12.10 1.42 -36.88
N HIS A 455 -11.38 1.43 -38.01
CA HIS A 455 -10.19 2.27 -38.19
C HIS A 455 -10.52 3.77 -38.15
N VAL A 456 -11.64 4.18 -38.76
CA VAL A 456 -12.11 5.57 -38.73
C VAL A 456 -12.47 6.00 -37.31
N ASP A 457 -13.26 5.19 -36.61
CA ASP A 457 -13.73 5.49 -35.26
C ASP A 457 -12.58 5.52 -34.24
N PHE A 458 -11.63 4.58 -34.34
CA PHE A 458 -10.40 4.62 -33.56
C PHE A 458 -9.57 5.87 -33.89
N GLY A 459 -9.44 6.25 -35.16
CA GLY A 459 -8.72 7.46 -35.56
C GLY A 459 -9.27 8.72 -34.89
N GLN A 460 -10.60 8.83 -34.78
CA GLN A 460 -11.25 9.91 -34.04
C GLN A 460 -10.90 9.86 -32.54
N ALA A 461 -11.09 8.71 -31.88
CA ALA A 461 -10.82 8.54 -30.46
C ALA A 461 -9.35 8.82 -30.08
N ILE A 462 -8.41 8.36 -30.91
CA ILE A 462 -6.97 8.57 -30.75
C ILE A 462 -6.63 10.06 -30.73
N SER A 463 -7.27 10.87 -31.58
CA SER A 463 -7.05 12.32 -31.61
C SER A 463 -7.39 12.98 -30.27
N TYR A 464 -8.47 12.54 -29.62
CA TYR A 464 -8.86 13.00 -28.28
C TYR A 464 -7.89 12.50 -27.22
N ALA A 465 -7.47 11.24 -27.31
CA ALA A 465 -6.54 10.63 -26.37
C ALA A 465 -5.18 11.34 -26.33
N TYR A 466 -4.61 11.67 -27.50
CA TYR A 466 -3.38 12.47 -27.55
C TYR A 466 -3.59 13.88 -26.99
N ARG A 467 -4.70 14.55 -27.33
CA ARG A 467 -4.99 15.91 -26.86
C ARG A 467 -5.14 16.01 -25.34
N LEU A 468 -5.70 14.98 -24.72
CA LEU A 468 -5.94 14.89 -23.27
C LEU A 468 -4.86 14.12 -22.51
N ASN A 469 -3.82 13.65 -23.20
CA ASN A 469 -2.76 12.80 -22.66
C ASN A 469 -3.32 11.57 -21.91
N ALA A 470 -4.33 10.93 -22.49
CA ALA A 470 -5.02 9.79 -21.89
C ALA A 470 -4.16 8.52 -21.84
N SER A 471 -4.44 7.66 -20.87
CA SER A 471 -3.79 6.35 -20.71
C SER A 471 -4.35 5.30 -21.68
N GLY A 472 -5.59 5.48 -22.13
CA GLY A 472 -6.26 4.54 -23.02
C GLY A 472 -7.55 5.08 -23.63
N ILE A 473 -8.12 4.26 -24.52
CA ILE A 473 -9.37 4.51 -25.22
C ILE A 473 -10.27 3.26 -25.19
N MET A 474 -11.58 3.49 -25.18
CA MET A 474 -12.61 2.48 -25.33
C MET A 474 -13.57 2.90 -26.45
N LEU A 475 -13.75 2.05 -27.46
CA LEU A 475 -14.94 2.13 -28.32
C LEU A 475 -15.99 1.19 -27.77
N VAL A 476 -17.25 1.62 -27.76
CA VAL A 476 -18.39 0.80 -27.33
C VAL A 476 -19.48 0.81 -28.39
N ALA A 477 -19.99 -0.38 -28.73
CA ALA A 477 -21.08 -0.57 -29.67
C ALA A 477 -21.96 -1.76 -29.29
N GLN A 478 -23.04 -1.99 -30.05
CA GLN A 478 -23.94 -3.13 -29.82
C GLN A 478 -23.21 -4.49 -29.93
N GLU A 479 -22.09 -4.57 -30.66
CA GLU A 479 -21.34 -5.82 -30.80
C GLU A 479 -20.44 -6.11 -29.57
N GLY A 480 -19.97 -5.07 -28.89
CA GLY A 480 -19.06 -5.19 -27.76
C GLY A 480 -18.21 -3.94 -27.53
N ILE A 481 -17.03 -4.16 -26.94
CA ILE A 481 -16.06 -3.10 -26.65
C ILE A 481 -14.71 -3.37 -27.31
N TRP A 482 -14.04 -2.29 -27.71
CA TRP A 482 -12.64 -2.33 -28.15
C TRP A 482 -11.80 -1.45 -27.24
N LEU A 483 -10.74 -2.01 -26.69
CA LEU A 483 -9.82 -1.31 -25.79
C LEU A 483 -8.48 -1.11 -26.47
N SER A 484 -7.87 0.05 -26.26
CA SER A 484 -6.49 0.29 -26.67
C SER A 484 -5.77 1.18 -25.67
N GLU A 485 -4.50 0.87 -25.41
CA GLU A 485 -3.67 1.55 -24.41
C GLU A 485 -2.56 2.37 -25.06
N LYS A 486 -2.21 3.48 -24.41
CA LYS A 486 -1.09 4.35 -24.82
C LYS A 486 0.25 3.60 -24.90
N THR A 487 0.43 2.55 -24.09
CA THR A 487 1.64 1.69 -24.10
C THR A 487 1.87 1.01 -25.46
N THR A 488 0.81 0.83 -26.25
CA THR A 488 0.87 0.29 -27.61
C THR A 488 0.84 1.38 -28.69
N ASP A 489 0.97 2.65 -28.29
CA ASP A 489 0.75 3.81 -29.15
C ASP A 489 -0.63 3.77 -29.84
N PHE A 490 -1.61 3.19 -29.15
CA PHE A 490 -2.96 2.93 -29.65
C PHE A 490 -3.05 2.07 -30.92
N LYS A 491 -1.99 1.33 -31.29
CA LYS A 491 -1.92 0.54 -32.53
C LYS A 491 -2.52 -0.85 -32.40
N LYS A 492 -2.68 -1.34 -31.18
CA LYS A 492 -3.28 -2.66 -30.89
C LYS A 492 -4.58 -2.44 -30.16
N ASN A 493 -5.63 -3.12 -30.62
CA ASN A 493 -6.88 -3.18 -29.89
C ASN A 493 -7.20 -4.61 -29.47
N SER A 494 -7.85 -4.72 -28.32
CA SER A 494 -8.48 -5.95 -27.85
C SER A 494 -9.98 -5.80 -27.95
N TYR A 495 -10.63 -6.74 -28.63
CA TYR A 495 -12.08 -6.77 -28.79
C TYR A 495 -12.71 -7.79 -27.82
N TYR A 496 -13.81 -7.38 -27.20
CA TYR A 496 -14.59 -8.24 -26.32
C TYR A 496 -16.08 -8.09 -26.64
N THR A 497 -16.75 -9.21 -26.91
CA THR A 497 -18.20 -9.24 -27.08
C THR A 497 -18.93 -9.09 -25.74
N TRP A 498 -20.19 -8.68 -25.76
CA TRP A 498 -21.02 -8.66 -24.54
C TRP A 498 -21.22 -10.04 -23.91
N GLU A 499 -21.18 -11.11 -24.72
CA GLU A 499 -21.22 -12.50 -24.23
C GLU A 499 -19.91 -12.86 -23.50
N GLN A 500 -18.76 -12.47 -24.04
CA GLN A 500 -17.46 -12.67 -23.39
C GLN A 500 -17.34 -11.92 -22.06
N MET A 501 -18.02 -10.78 -21.92
CA MET A 501 -18.07 -10.02 -20.66
C MET A 501 -18.82 -10.75 -19.53
N GLN A 502 -19.57 -11.81 -19.84
CA GLN A 502 -20.23 -12.66 -18.82
C GLN A 502 -19.27 -13.69 -18.20
N GLU A 503 -18.08 -13.88 -18.77
CA GLU A 503 -17.07 -14.80 -18.25
C GLU A 503 -16.13 -14.04 -17.31
N ASP A 504 -16.02 -14.52 -16.06
CA ASP A 504 -15.37 -13.76 -14.99
C ASP A 504 -13.86 -13.49 -15.28
N ASP A 505 -13.14 -14.44 -15.89
CA ASP A 505 -11.71 -14.25 -16.19
C ASP A 505 -11.46 -13.25 -17.33
N LEU A 506 -12.34 -13.21 -18.33
CA LEU A 506 -12.29 -12.27 -19.46
C LEU A 506 -12.69 -10.87 -19.02
N PHE A 507 -13.73 -10.72 -18.22
CA PHE A 507 -14.10 -9.41 -17.68
C PHE A 507 -13.02 -8.87 -16.73
N LEU A 508 -12.36 -9.72 -15.91
CA LEU A 508 -11.21 -9.28 -15.11
C LEU A 508 -10.10 -8.67 -16.00
N GLN A 509 -9.89 -9.15 -17.23
CA GLN A 509 -8.91 -8.55 -18.14
C GLN A 509 -9.31 -7.13 -18.53
N VAL A 510 -10.60 -6.89 -18.79
CA VAL A 510 -11.13 -5.56 -19.08
C VAL A 510 -11.03 -4.65 -17.85
N TYR A 511 -11.46 -5.13 -16.68
CA TYR A 511 -11.35 -4.40 -15.42
C TYR A 511 -9.90 -4.00 -15.12
N LYS A 512 -8.93 -4.87 -15.44
CA LYS A 512 -7.51 -4.56 -15.29
C LYS A 512 -7.05 -3.41 -16.20
N VAL A 513 -7.60 -3.27 -17.40
CA VAL A 513 -7.17 -2.26 -18.36
C VAL A 513 -7.79 -0.89 -18.06
N CYS A 514 -9.09 -0.84 -17.77
CA CYS A 514 -9.83 0.43 -17.67
C CYS A 514 -10.71 0.58 -16.43
N GLY A 515 -10.67 -0.36 -15.48
CA GLY A 515 -11.43 -0.30 -14.23
C GLY A 515 -10.83 0.63 -13.17
N ASN A 516 -11.68 1.16 -12.30
CA ASN A 516 -11.27 1.96 -11.15
C ASN A 516 -10.79 1.06 -10.00
N ARG A 517 -9.52 0.65 -10.06
CA ARG A 517 -8.93 -0.24 -9.06
C ARG A 517 -8.72 0.38 -7.67
N ARG A 518 -8.82 1.70 -7.51
CA ARG A 518 -8.59 2.37 -6.22
C ARG A 518 -9.93 2.65 -5.55
N ARG A 519 -10.31 1.81 -4.59
CA ARG A 519 -11.37 2.16 -3.64
C ARG A 519 -10.76 3.20 -2.71
N LYS A 520 -11.02 4.49 -2.99
CA LYS A 520 -10.60 5.55 -2.06
C LYS A 520 -11.26 5.27 -0.70
N GLY A 521 -10.48 5.45 0.37
CA GLY A 521 -11.00 5.63 1.74
C GLY A 521 -12.27 6.45 1.72
N ILE A 522 -13.29 5.98 2.45
CA ILE A 522 -14.32 6.90 2.89
C ILE A 522 -13.56 7.96 3.71
N PRO A 523 -13.63 9.26 3.34
CA PRO A 523 -13.00 10.33 4.09
C PRO A 523 -13.42 10.33 5.56
#